data_AF-A0A8C7IHI9-F1
#
_entry.id   AF-A0A8C7IHI9-F1
#
_cell.length_a   1.000
_cell.length_b   1.000
_cell.length_c   1.000
_cell.angle_alpha   90.00
_cell.angle_beta   90.00
_cell.angle_gamma   90.00
#
_symmetry.space_group_name_H-M   'P 1'
#
loop_
_entity.id
_entity.type
_entity.pdbx_description
1 polymer ?
#
loop_
_entity_poly.entity_id
_entity_poly.type
_entity_poly.pdbx_seq_one_letter_code
_entity_poly.pdbx_strand_id
1 'polypeptide(L)'
;ETCVSKGCIEEIVTRIQDETEGVPVRTVKSFLTKIPSVVTGADIVQWLMKNLAIEDPAEAIHIGSLIAAQGYLFPISDHVLSLKDDGTFYRFQAPYFWPSNCWEPENTDYAIYLCKRTMQNKTRLELADYEAENLARLQRAFTRKWEFVFMQAEAQVKIDTKKDRIERKILDSQERAFWDVHRPVPGCVNVTEMDIRKCRRMKNPQRVKKSVYGLIEEGQSQSPVHRPSQLARKGTKEDVEKEIVFLNSQLDRHCIKVSKVAESLMTYTEQYQEYDPFVVSPEPSNPWTSDDLSFWDLEVSPFSCKITFSDRERNMMGNDNLL
;
A
#
# COMPACT_ATOMS: atom_id res chain seq x y z
N GLU A 1 -0.63 -13.66 -1.52
CA GLU A 1 -1.09 -12.55 -0.68
C GLU A 1 -1.01 -11.17 -1.34
N THR A 2 0.10 -10.67 -1.88
CA THR A 2 0.07 -9.29 -2.47
C THR A 2 -0.49 -9.12 -3.88
N CYS A 3 -0.68 -10.21 -4.64
CA CYS A 3 -1.54 -10.14 -5.83
C CYS A 3 -3.02 -10.15 -5.44
N VAL A 4 -3.37 -10.67 -4.26
CA VAL A 4 -4.74 -10.66 -3.74
C VAL A 4 -5.10 -9.24 -3.28
N SER A 5 -4.20 -8.54 -2.58
CA SER A 5 -4.46 -7.16 -2.14
C SER A 5 -4.49 -6.12 -3.28
N LYS A 6 -3.73 -6.28 -4.37
CA LYS A 6 -3.82 -5.39 -5.54
C LYS A 6 -5.13 -5.56 -6.31
N GLY A 7 -5.62 -6.79 -6.45
CA GLY A 7 -6.92 -7.07 -7.07
C GLY A 7 -8.08 -6.41 -6.30
N CYS A 8 -8.02 -6.40 -4.97
CA CYS A 8 -9.04 -5.74 -4.15
C CYS A 8 -9.09 -4.21 -4.34
N ILE A 9 -7.94 -3.54 -4.46
CA ILE A 9 -7.92 -2.07 -4.68
C ILE A 9 -8.47 -1.73 -6.08
N GLU A 10 -8.06 -2.49 -7.10
CA GLU A 10 -8.51 -2.26 -8.48
C GLU A 10 -10.01 -2.48 -8.64
N GLU A 11 -10.59 -3.42 -7.90
CA GLU A 11 -12.04 -3.63 -7.84
C GLU A 11 -12.76 -2.41 -7.26
N ILE A 12 -12.26 -1.85 -6.14
CA ILE A 12 -12.79 -0.62 -5.54
C ILE A 12 -12.67 0.55 -6.55
N VAL A 13 -11.50 0.71 -7.17
CA VAL A 13 -11.22 1.76 -8.15
C VAL A 13 -12.09 1.63 -9.41
N THR A 14 -12.46 0.40 -9.78
CA THR A 14 -13.40 0.16 -10.88
C THR A 14 -14.82 0.56 -10.48
N ARG A 15 -15.28 0.17 -9.29
CA ARG A 15 -16.63 0.49 -8.78
C ARG A 15 -16.82 1.99 -8.55
N ILE A 16 -15.83 2.69 -8.00
CA ILE A 16 -15.91 4.14 -7.77
C ILE A 16 -15.94 4.94 -9.07
N GLN A 17 -15.45 4.37 -10.18
CA GLN A 17 -15.50 4.97 -11.51
C GLN A 17 -16.74 4.57 -12.31
N ASP A 18 -17.63 3.75 -11.75
CA ASP A 18 -18.86 3.35 -12.43
C ASP A 18 -19.73 4.56 -12.80
N GLU A 19 -20.32 4.55 -14.00
CA GLU A 19 -21.09 5.69 -14.50
C GLU A 19 -22.41 5.91 -13.73
N THR A 20 -22.91 4.87 -13.07
CA THR A 20 -24.21 4.87 -12.38
C THR A 20 -24.07 4.87 -10.87
N GLU A 21 -23.20 4.02 -10.34
CA GLU A 21 -23.03 3.80 -8.90
C GLU A 21 -21.75 4.47 -8.36
N GLY A 22 -20.91 5.04 -9.22
CA GLY A 22 -19.64 5.67 -8.87
C GLY A 22 -19.74 7.13 -8.42
N VAL A 23 -18.58 7.77 -8.27
CA VAL A 23 -18.51 9.21 -8.01
C VAL A 23 -18.75 10.03 -9.28
N PRO A 24 -19.41 11.18 -9.20
CA PRO A 24 -19.71 11.98 -10.37
C PRO A 24 -18.43 12.65 -10.91
N VAL A 25 -17.90 12.13 -12.01
CA VAL A 25 -16.78 12.74 -12.74
C VAL A 25 -17.27 13.96 -13.52
N ARG A 26 -16.74 15.15 -13.23
CA ARG A 26 -17.23 16.42 -13.77
C ARG A 26 -16.14 17.20 -14.52
N THR A 27 -16.60 18.12 -15.36
CA THR A 27 -15.75 19.19 -15.90
C THR A 27 -16.08 20.49 -15.19
N VAL A 28 -15.16 20.98 -14.36
CA VAL A 28 -15.33 22.22 -13.61
C VAL A 28 -14.91 23.40 -14.48
N LYS A 29 -15.80 24.39 -14.61
CA LYS A 29 -15.56 25.64 -15.36
C LYS A 29 -15.53 26.82 -14.39
N SER A 30 -14.47 27.62 -14.46
CA SER A 30 -14.34 28.92 -13.83
C SER A 30 -14.11 29.99 -14.91
N PHE A 31 -14.03 31.27 -14.52
CA PHE A 31 -13.80 32.38 -15.44
C PHE A 31 -12.49 32.25 -16.23
N LEU A 32 -11.45 31.66 -15.64
CA LEU A 32 -10.11 31.54 -16.26
C LEU A 32 -9.71 30.11 -16.63
N THR A 33 -10.39 29.10 -16.07
CA THR A 33 -9.94 27.70 -16.19
C THR A 33 -11.10 26.74 -16.45
N LYS A 34 -10.85 25.77 -17.32
CA LYS A 34 -11.70 24.59 -17.51
C LYS A 34 -10.88 23.36 -17.14
N ILE A 35 -11.31 22.64 -16.12
CA ILE A 35 -10.64 21.44 -15.58
C ILE A 35 -11.54 20.23 -15.84
N PRO A 36 -11.24 19.42 -16.87
CA PRO A 36 -12.06 18.28 -17.24
C PRO A 36 -11.73 17.04 -16.42
N SER A 37 -12.68 16.11 -16.31
CA SER A 37 -12.50 14.77 -15.74
C SER A 37 -11.90 14.80 -14.33
N VAL A 38 -12.57 15.51 -13.41
CA VAL A 38 -12.18 15.58 -11.99
C VAL A 38 -13.33 15.20 -11.07
N VAL A 39 -12.96 14.73 -9.88
CA VAL A 39 -13.85 14.42 -8.76
C VAL A 39 -13.35 15.15 -7.52
N THR A 40 -14.23 15.46 -6.56
CA THR A 40 -13.79 16.09 -5.32
C THR A 40 -13.35 15.04 -4.30
N GLY A 41 -12.47 15.43 -3.37
CA GLY A 41 -12.06 14.58 -2.26
C GLY A 41 -13.24 14.16 -1.39
N ALA A 42 -14.14 15.10 -1.09
CA ALA A 42 -15.38 14.84 -0.36
C ALA A 42 -16.28 13.79 -1.07
N ASP A 43 -16.45 13.89 -2.40
CA ASP A 43 -17.24 12.88 -3.14
C ASP A 43 -16.63 11.48 -3.01
N ILE A 44 -15.29 11.36 -3.06
CA ILE A 44 -14.58 10.08 -2.89
C ILE A 44 -14.79 9.54 -1.47
N VAL A 45 -14.59 10.37 -0.44
CA VAL A 45 -14.73 9.95 0.97
C VAL A 45 -16.16 9.46 1.24
N GLN A 46 -17.17 10.23 0.83
CA GLN A 46 -18.58 9.85 0.99
C GLN A 46 -18.91 8.56 0.26
N TRP A 47 -18.36 8.37 -0.95
CA TRP A 47 -18.56 7.12 -1.69
C TRP A 47 -17.94 5.92 -0.97
N LEU A 48 -16.72 6.06 -0.44
CA LEU A 48 -16.05 5.01 0.32
C LEU A 48 -16.83 4.64 1.58
N MET A 49 -17.28 5.63 2.35
CA MET A 49 -18.08 5.40 3.56
C MET A 49 -19.35 4.60 3.24
N LYS A 50 -20.10 5.04 2.23
CA LYS A 50 -21.36 4.37 1.84
C LYS A 50 -21.13 2.95 1.30
N ASN A 51 -20.20 2.77 0.37
CA ASN A 51 -20.10 1.52 -0.40
C ASN A 51 -19.23 0.46 0.29
N LEU A 52 -18.36 0.86 1.22
CA LEU A 52 -17.57 -0.05 2.03
C LEU A 52 -18.10 -0.19 3.47
N ALA A 53 -19.24 0.44 3.77
CA ALA A 53 -19.86 0.45 5.10
C ALA A 53 -18.90 0.91 6.21
N ILE A 54 -18.18 2.00 5.96
CA ILE A 54 -17.24 2.61 6.93
C ILE A 54 -17.99 3.67 7.74
N GLU A 55 -17.99 3.53 9.06
CA GLU A 55 -18.68 4.45 9.98
C GLU A 55 -17.84 5.68 10.31
N ASP A 56 -16.52 5.53 10.48
CA ASP A 56 -15.60 6.62 10.82
C ASP A 56 -15.04 7.29 9.54
N PRO A 57 -15.29 8.60 9.32
CA PRO A 57 -14.67 9.34 8.22
C PRO A 57 -13.14 9.25 8.19
N ALA A 58 -12.48 9.18 9.35
CA ALA A 58 -11.03 9.10 9.41
C ALA A 58 -10.49 7.79 8.79
N GLU A 59 -11.21 6.68 8.97
CA GLU A 59 -10.89 5.40 8.33
C GLU A 59 -11.07 5.49 6.80
N ALA A 60 -12.16 6.11 6.33
CA ALA A 60 -12.39 6.29 4.90
C ALA A 60 -11.32 7.18 4.23
N ILE A 61 -10.93 8.27 4.89
CA ILE A 61 -9.83 9.14 4.45
C ILE A 61 -8.51 8.37 4.43
N HIS A 62 -8.26 7.54 5.44
CA HIS A 62 -7.05 6.72 5.52
C HIS A 62 -6.98 5.71 4.36
N ILE A 63 -8.04 4.93 4.13
CA ILE A 63 -8.13 3.97 3.02
C ILE A 63 -7.98 4.70 1.68
N GLY A 64 -8.69 5.80 1.48
CA GLY A 64 -8.58 6.60 0.26
C GLY A 64 -7.17 7.18 0.04
N SER A 65 -6.48 7.57 1.12
CA SER A 65 -5.09 8.01 1.07
C SER A 65 -4.14 6.88 0.71
N LEU A 66 -4.38 5.65 1.18
CA LEU A 66 -3.62 4.47 0.76
C LEU A 66 -3.83 4.17 -0.74
N ILE A 67 -5.07 4.28 -1.24
CA ILE A 67 -5.37 4.13 -2.67
C ILE A 67 -4.64 5.20 -3.49
N ALA A 68 -4.62 6.44 -3.01
CA ALA A 68 -3.88 7.54 -3.63
C ALA A 68 -2.37 7.30 -3.63
N ALA A 69 -1.80 6.90 -2.49
CA ALA A 69 -0.38 6.63 -2.35
C ALA A 69 0.11 5.49 -3.27
N GLN A 70 -0.73 4.50 -3.55
CA GLN A 70 -0.46 3.45 -4.55
C GLN A 70 -0.60 3.94 -5.99
N GLY A 71 -1.07 5.16 -6.23
CA GLY A 71 -1.14 5.78 -7.54
C GLY A 71 -2.40 5.49 -8.34
N TYR A 72 -3.46 4.98 -7.72
CA TYR A 72 -4.73 4.72 -8.43
C TYR A 72 -5.57 5.98 -8.63
N LEU A 73 -5.41 6.97 -7.74
CA LEU A 73 -5.97 8.31 -7.85
C LEU A 73 -4.96 9.33 -7.34
N PHE A 74 -5.05 10.58 -7.78
CA PHE A 74 -4.07 11.60 -7.41
C PHE A 74 -4.67 13.01 -7.40
N PRO A 75 -4.24 13.88 -6.47
CA PRO A 75 -4.64 15.28 -6.47
C PRO A 75 -4.02 15.99 -7.68
N ILE A 76 -4.80 16.85 -8.35
CA ILE A 76 -4.31 17.51 -9.58
C ILE A 76 -3.29 18.62 -9.32
N SER A 77 -3.29 19.19 -8.11
CA SER A 77 -2.57 20.40 -7.73
C SER A 77 -1.43 20.18 -6.74
N ASP A 78 -1.17 18.93 -6.33
CA ASP A 78 -0.17 18.59 -5.32
C ASP A 78 0.63 17.35 -5.77
N HIS A 79 1.88 17.25 -5.33
CA HIS A 79 2.75 16.09 -5.52
C HIS A 79 2.59 15.06 -4.40
N VAL A 80 2.04 15.45 -3.25
CA VAL A 80 1.77 14.53 -2.14
C VAL A 80 0.49 13.73 -2.41
N LEU A 81 0.66 12.42 -2.65
CA LEU A 81 -0.44 11.51 -2.97
C LEU A 81 -1.24 11.13 -1.70
N SER A 82 -2.19 11.99 -1.33
CA SER A 82 -3.08 11.79 -0.17
C SER A 82 -4.51 12.26 -0.47
N LEU A 83 -5.50 11.64 0.19
CA LEU A 83 -6.91 12.05 0.07
C LEU A 83 -7.25 13.05 1.18
N LYS A 84 -7.99 14.11 0.81
CA LYS A 84 -8.52 15.11 1.74
C LYS A 84 -10.04 15.13 1.63
N ASP A 85 -10.73 15.21 2.76
CA ASP A 85 -12.21 15.35 2.80
C ASP A 85 -12.61 16.81 2.60
N ASP A 86 -12.35 17.33 1.40
CA ASP A 86 -12.62 18.71 1.03
C ASP A 86 -12.91 18.86 -0.48
N GLY A 87 -12.94 20.10 -0.96
CA GLY A 87 -13.13 20.43 -2.37
C GLY A 87 -11.91 20.21 -3.28
N THR A 88 -10.82 19.60 -2.79
CA THR A 88 -9.63 19.30 -3.59
C THR A 88 -10.01 18.39 -4.76
N PHE A 89 -9.47 18.69 -5.95
CA PHE A 89 -9.76 17.91 -7.14
C PHE A 89 -8.78 16.77 -7.34
N TYR A 90 -9.34 15.60 -7.62
CA TYR A 90 -8.62 14.35 -7.92
C TYR A 90 -8.92 13.86 -9.33
N ARG A 91 -8.01 13.04 -9.86
CA ARG A 91 -8.20 12.25 -11.09
C ARG A 91 -7.92 10.79 -10.79
N PHE A 92 -8.62 9.91 -11.49
CA PHE A 92 -8.26 8.50 -11.56
C PHE A 92 -7.09 8.29 -12.52
N GLN A 93 -6.19 7.38 -12.15
CA GLN A 93 -5.03 7.01 -12.94
C GLN A 93 -5.42 6.05 -14.07
N ALA A 94 -4.77 6.19 -15.23
CA ALA A 94 -4.95 5.27 -16.34
C ALA A 94 -4.50 3.85 -15.95
N PRO A 95 -5.24 2.79 -16.35
CA PRO A 95 -4.87 1.40 -16.06
C PRO A 95 -3.46 1.01 -16.50
N TYR A 96 -2.94 1.65 -17.56
CA TYR A 96 -1.56 1.49 -17.99
C TYR A 96 -0.54 1.77 -16.88
N PHE A 97 -0.77 2.78 -16.04
CA PHE A 97 0.12 3.17 -14.95
C PHE A 97 -0.16 2.44 -13.62
N TRP A 98 -1.10 1.49 -13.59
CA TRP A 98 -1.43 0.79 -12.35
C TRP A 98 -0.26 -0.06 -11.84
N PRO A 99 -0.05 -0.14 -10.51
CA PRO A 99 1.01 -0.95 -9.91
C PRO A 99 0.95 -2.45 -10.22
N SER A 100 -0.20 -2.98 -10.65
CA SER A 100 -0.35 -4.39 -11.08
C SER A 100 0.48 -4.72 -12.32
N ASN A 101 0.77 -3.72 -13.17
CA ASN A 101 1.65 -3.86 -14.33
C ASN A 101 3.13 -4.04 -13.95
N CYS A 102 3.46 -4.01 -12.65
CA CYS A 102 4.79 -4.29 -12.12
C CYS A 102 5.88 -3.39 -12.72
N TRP A 103 5.58 -2.11 -12.84
CA TRP A 103 6.52 -1.08 -13.28
C TRP A 103 7.82 -1.09 -12.47
N GLU A 104 8.95 -1.05 -13.17
CA GLU A 104 10.28 -0.88 -12.59
C GLU A 104 11.01 0.24 -13.37
N PRO A 105 10.57 1.51 -13.28
CA PRO A 105 11.07 2.60 -14.12
C PRO A 105 12.53 2.95 -13.80
N GLU A 106 13.32 3.12 -14.86
CA GLU A 106 14.74 3.39 -14.75
C GLU A 106 15.05 4.87 -14.50
N ASN A 107 16.27 5.16 -14.07
CA ASN A 107 16.74 6.54 -13.92
C ASN A 107 16.81 7.27 -15.27
N THR A 108 17.04 6.55 -16.37
CA THR A 108 17.01 7.11 -17.72
C THR A 108 15.62 7.61 -18.09
N ASP A 109 14.58 6.84 -17.78
CA ASP A 109 13.18 7.21 -18.02
C ASP A 109 12.80 8.47 -17.23
N TYR A 110 13.24 8.55 -15.97
CA TYR A 110 12.98 9.72 -15.13
C TYR A 110 13.73 10.96 -15.65
N ALA A 111 14.96 10.80 -16.13
CA ALA A 111 15.71 11.88 -16.76
C ALA A 111 15.01 12.41 -18.01
N ILE A 112 14.46 11.52 -18.85
CA ILE A 112 13.68 11.89 -20.04
C ILE A 112 12.42 12.67 -19.63
N TYR A 113 11.69 12.20 -18.61
CA TYR A 113 10.50 12.87 -18.10
C TYR A 113 10.79 14.29 -17.59
N LEU A 114 11.80 14.45 -16.73
CA LEU A 114 12.19 15.75 -16.18
C LEU A 114 12.70 16.69 -17.29
N CYS A 115 13.56 16.17 -18.19
CA CYS A 115 14.03 16.94 -19.35
C CYS A 115 12.86 17.41 -20.21
N LYS A 116 11.91 16.52 -20.55
CA LYS A 116 10.70 16.85 -21.30
C LYS A 116 9.90 17.97 -20.63
N ARG A 117 9.73 17.95 -19.31
CA ARG A 117 9.02 19.01 -18.57
C ARG A 117 9.70 20.37 -18.69
N THR A 118 11.03 20.41 -18.56
CA THR A 118 11.78 21.68 -18.69
C THR A 118 11.65 22.29 -20.09
N MET A 119 11.50 21.47 -21.14
CA MET A 119 11.40 21.96 -22.52
C MET A 119 10.05 22.61 -22.84
N GLN A 120 9.00 22.36 -22.05
CA GLN A 120 7.66 22.85 -22.39
C GLN A 120 7.40 24.30 -21.98
N ASN A 121 8.25 24.93 -21.16
CA ASN A 121 8.15 26.32 -20.72
C ASN A 121 6.74 26.75 -20.27
N LYS A 122 6.11 25.95 -19.40
CA LYS A 122 4.80 26.24 -18.80
C LYS A 122 4.91 26.21 -17.30
N THR A 123 4.38 27.23 -16.62
CA THR A 123 4.43 27.33 -15.14
C THR A 123 3.90 26.10 -14.43
N ARG A 124 2.80 25.49 -14.91
CA ARG A 124 2.25 24.25 -14.33
C ARG A 124 3.15 23.01 -14.46
N LEU A 125 4.20 23.07 -15.26
CA LEU A 125 5.16 21.98 -15.51
C LEU A 125 6.54 22.31 -14.96
N GLU A 126 6.71 23.47 -14.33
CA GLU A 126 7.95 23.83 -13.64
C GLU A 126 8.31 22.73 -12.64
N LEU A 127 9.60 22.43 -12.56
CA LEU A 127 10.10 21.42 -11.64
C LEU A 127 10.04 21.96 -10.22
N ALA A 128 9.57 21.15 -9.28
CA ALA A 128 9.78 21.43 -7.87
C ALA A 128 11.28 21.37 -7.53
N ASP A 129 11.71 21.99 -6.43
CA ASP A 129 13.13 22.07 -6.06
C ASP A 129 13.80 20.68 -5.98
N TYR A 130 13.13 19.70 -5.37
CA TYR A 130 13.63 18.33 -5.29
C TYR A 130 13.73 17.63 -6.66
N GLU A 131 12.84 17.97 -7.60
CA GLU A 131 12.89 17.45 -8.97
C GLU A 131 14.04 18.08 -9.76
N ALA A 132 14.28 19.38 -9.57
CA ALA A 132 15.41 20.10 -10.16
C ALA A 132 16.75 19.55 -9.64
N GLU A 133 16.85 19.28 -8.34
CA GLU A 133 18.02 18.62 -7.75
C GLU A 133 18.24 17.22 -8.34
N ASN A 134 17.16 16.44 -8.46
CA ASN A 134 17.21 15.13 -9.10
C ASN A 134 17.67 15.21 -10.57
N LEU A 135 17.16 16.17 -11.34
CA LEU A 135 17.59 16.40 -12.71
C LEU A 135 19.09 16.72 -12.79
N ALA A 136 19.57 17.62 -11.92
CA ALA A 136 20.99 17.97 -11.86
C ALA A 136 21.87 16.76 -11.49
N ARG A 137 21.40 15.89 -10.59
CA ARG A 137 22.08 14.63 -10.26
C ARG A 137 22.12 13.67 -11.46
N LEU A 138 21.01 13.55 -12.19
CA LEU A 138 20.91 12.68 -13.37
C LEU A 138 21.76 13.19 -14.54
N GLN A 139 21.84 14.49 -14.76
CA GLN A 139 22.74 15.11 -15.75
C GLN A 139 24.21 14.79 -15.47
N ARG A 140 24.61 14.81 -14.19
CA ARG A 140 25.95 14.40 -13.76
C ARG A 140 26.18 12.89 -13.93
N ALA A 141 25.18 12.06 -13.62
CA ALA A 141 25.29 10.61 -13.77
C ALA A 141 25.32 10.16 -15.24
N PHE A 142 24.57 10.84 -16.12
CA PHE A 142 24.39 10.46 -17.52
C PHE A 142 25.09 11.40 -18.49
N THR A 143 26.17 12.07 -18.09
CA THR A 143 26.85 13.09 -18.93
C THR A 143 27.18 12.57 -20.34
N ARG A 144 27.66 11.32 -20.47
CA ARG A 144 28.01 10.72 -21.78
C ARG A 144 26.81 10.28 -22.61
N LYS A 145 25.63 10.12 -21.99
CA LYS A 145 24.38 9.70 -22.64
C LYS A 145 23.34 10.84 -22.67
N TRP A 146 23.71 12.06 -22.27
CA TRP A 146 22.75 13.16 -22.09
C TRP A 146 22.12 13.59 -23.41
N GLU A 147 22.87 13.60 -24.51
CA GLU A 147 22.33 13.88 -25.85
C GLU A 147 21.20 12.92 -26.24
N PHE A 148 21.33 11.64 -25.87
CA PHE A 148 20.28 10.65 -26.10
C PHE A 148 19.03 10.94 -25.26
N VAL A 149 19.20 11.26 -23.98
CA VAL A 149 18.10 11.67 -23.09
C VAL A 149 17.36 12.88 -23.67
N PHE A 150 18.11 13.90 -24.09
CA PHE A 150 17.55 15.12 -24.68
C PHE A 150 16.80 14.82 -25.99
N MET A 151 17.38 14.01 -26.88
CA MET A 151 16.74 13.63 -28.15
C MET A 151 15.43 12.87 -27.91
N GLN A 152 15.41 11.95 -26.95
CA GLN A 152 14.18 11.23 -26.59
C GLN A 152 13.11 12.15 -25.98
N ALA A 153 13.50 13.05 -25.09
CA ALA A 153 12.59 14.06 -24.52
C ALA A 153 12.00 14.95 -25.61
N GLU A 154 12.82 15.45 -26.54
CA GLU A 154 12.39 16.28 -27.66
C GLU A 154 11.40 15.53 -28.57
N ALA A 155 11.67 14.26 -28.89
CA ALA A 155 10.78 13.43 -29.69
C ALA A 155 9.41 13.25 -29.02
N GLN A 156 9.36 13.04 -27.70
CA GLN A 156 8.11 12.98 -26.94
C GLN A 156 7.37 14.33 -26.94
N VAL A 157 8.06 15.45 -26.74
CA VAL A 157 7.45 16.80 -26.84
C VAL A 157 6.78 16.99 -28.21
N LYS A 158 7.47 16.62 -29.30
CA LYS A 158 6.92 16.71 -30.67
C LYS A 158 5.65 15.89 -30.83
N ILE A 159 5.57 14.70 -30.23
CA ILE A 159 4.36 13.87 -30.24
C ILE A 159 3.25 14.52 -29.40
N ASP A 160 3.57 15.00 -28.21
CA ASP A 160 2.58 15.61 -27.30
C ASP A 160 2.01 16.91 -27.86
N THR A 161 2.78 17.68 -28.63
CA THR A 161 2.27 18.89 -29.30
C THR A 161 1.18 18.62 -30.34
N LYS A 162 1.07 17.38 -30.86
CA LYS A 162 0.02 16.98 -31.81
C LYS A 162 -1.32 16.66 -31.12
N LYS A 163 -1.30 16.33 -29.83
CA LYS A 163 -2.50 16.06 -29.03
C LYS A 163 -3.26 17.35 -28.75
N ASP A 164 -4.56 17.28 -28.51
CA ASP A 164 -5.33 18.48 -28.16
C ASP A 164 -4.94 19.01 -26.76
N ARG A 165 -5.30 20.26 -26.46
CA ARG A 165 -4.88 20.93 -25.21
C ARG A 165 -5.44 20.25 -23.96
N ILE A 166 -6.64 19.70 -24.01
CA ILE A 166 -7.29 19.03 -22.89
C ILE A 166 -6.63 17.67 -22.67
N GLU A 167 -6.58 16.83 -23.70
CA GLU A 167 -5.98 15.51 -23.63
C GLU A 167 -4.53 15.59 -23.11
N ARG A 168 -3.73 16.51 -23.67
CA ARG A 168 -2.35 16.74 -23.22
C ARG A 168 -2.26 17.07 -21.73
N LYS A 169 -3.16 17.91 -21.19
CA LYS A 169 -3.16 18.23 -19.75
C LYS A 169 -3.47 17.02 -18.88
N ILE A 170 -4.35 16.13 -19.34
CA ILE A 170 -4.70 14.91 -18.60
C ILE A 170 -3.50 13.97 -18.59
N LEU A 171 -2.90 13.72 -19.76
CA LEU A 171 -1.72 12.86 -19.91
C LEU A 171 -0.53 13.39 -19.10
N ASP A 172 -0.24 14.69 -19.18
CA ASP A 172 0.81 15.35 -18.38
C ASP A 172 0.60 15.07 -16.86
N SER A 173 -0.66 15.14 -16.39
CA SER A 173 -0.99 14.92 -14.98
C SER A 173 -0.93 13.45 -14.55
N GLN A 174 -1.31 12.52 -15.44
CA GLN A 174 -1.22 11.07 -15.21
C GLN A 174 0.23 10.60 -15.14
N GLU A 175 1.08 11.08 -16.06
CA GLU A 175 2.51 10.80 -16.05
C GLU A 175 3.19 11.40 -14.82
N ARG A 176 2.82 12.62 -14.40
CA ARG A 176 3.27 13.20 -13.12
C ARG A 176 2.93 12.29 -11.95
N ALA A 177 1.68 11.87 -11.81
CA ALA A 177 1.25 11.02 -10.72
C ALA A 177 1.96 9.65 -10.72
N PHE A 178 2.28 9.10 -11.89
CA PHE A 178 3.12 7.90 -11.99
C PHE A 178 4.50 8.13 -11.36
N TRP A 179 5.14 9.27 -11.65
CA TRP A 179 6.44 9.61 -11.06
C TRP A 179 6.35 9.96 -9.59
N ASP A 180 5.26 10.56 -9.11
CA ASP A 180 5.05 10.84 -7.68
C ASP A 180 5.01 9.54 -6.84
N VAL A 181 4.60 8.40 -7.42
CA VAL A 181 4.68 7.08 -6.77
C VAL A 181 6.12 6.54 -6.74
N HIS A 182 6.84 6.64 -7.86
CA HIS A 182 8.13 5.97 -8.05
C HIS A 182 9.34 6.83 -7.64
N ARG A 183 9.16 8.13 -7.52
CA ARG A 183 10.13 9.15 -7.09
C ARG A 183 9.40 10.13 -6.15
N PRO A 184 8.91 9.66 -5.00
CA PRO A 184 8.06 10.45 -4.12
C PRO A 184 8.80 11.66 -3.55
N VAL A 185 8.01 12.66 -3.16
CA VAL A 185 8.51 13.85 -2.46
C VAL A 185 9.35 13.41 -1.24
N PRO A 186 10.52 14.03 -0.98
CA PRO A 186 11.32 13.68 0.20
C PRO A 186 10.50 13.74 1.49
N GLY A 187 10.60 12.69 2.31
CA GLY A 187 9.82 12.54 3.54
C GLY A 187 8.51 11.78 3.38
N CYS A 188 8.01 11.58 2.16
CA CYS A 188 6.88 10.68 1.90
C CYS A 188 7.32 9.21 1.92
N VAL A 189 6.39 8.33 2.33
CA VAL A 189 6.61 6.88 2.33
C VAL A 189 6.71 6.36 0.90
N ASN A 190 7.78 5.62 0.60
CA ASN A 190 7.94 4.95 -0.68
C ASN A 190 7.16 3.62 -0.72
N VAL A 191 5.97 3.66 -1.30
CA VAL A 191 5.09 2.48 -1.39
C VAL A 191 5.60 1.38 -2.33
N THR A 192 6.62 1.67 -3.16
CA THR A 192 7.21 0.69 -4.07
C THR A 192 8.23 -0.22 -3.38
N GLU A 193 8.69 0.16 -2.19
CA GLU A 193 9.63 -0.64 -1.40
C GLU A 193 8.97 -1.92 -0.90
N MET A 194 9.71 -3.03 -0.98
CA MET A 194 9.21 -4.34 -0.61
C MET A 194 10.07 -4.95 0.50
N ASP A 195 9.42 -5.53 1.51
CA ASP A 195 10.08 -6.21 2.62
C ASP A 195 11.06 -7.29 2.11
N ILE A 196 12.25 -7.34 2.72
CA ILE A 196 13.36 -8.21 2.32
C ILE A 196 12.96 -9.70 2.36
N ARG A 197 12.14 -10.12 3.33
CA ARG A 197 11.65 -11.50 3.44
C ARG A 197 10.69 -11.83 2.31
N LYS A 198 9.89 -10.86 1.87
CA LYS A 198 9.01 -11.01 0.70
C LYS A 198 9.82 -11.08 -0.60
N CYS A 199 10.86 -10.26 -0.75
CA CYS A 199 11.82 -10.36 -1.86
C CYS A 199 12.52 -11.72 -1.93
N ARG A 200 12.84 -12.33 -0.78
CA ARG A 200 13.44 -13.68 -0.72
C ARG A 200 12.45 -14.79 -1.11
N ARG A 201 11.22 -14.72 -0.61
CA ARG A 201 10.15 -15.69 -0.92
C ARG A 201 9.77 -15.66 -2.40
N MET A 202 9.59 -14.47 -2.96
CA MET A 202 9.43 -14.27 -4.39
C MET A 202 10.81 -14.37 -5.04
N LYS A 203 11.36 -15.57 -5.25
CA LYS A 203 12.70 -15.85 -5.85
C LYS A 203 13.13 -14.82 -6.93
N ASN A 204 13.61 -13.66 -6.49
CA ASN A 204 13.97 -12.54 -7.34
C ASN A 204 15.03 -11.69 -6.60
N PRO A 205 16.26 -12.23 -6.45
CA PRO A 205 17.33 -11.60 -5.67
C PRO A 205 17.77 -10.22 -6.19
N GLN A 206 17.32 -9.80 -7.38
CA GLN A 206 17.55 -8.45 -7.92
C GLN A 206 16.77 -7.34 -7.20
N ARG A 207 15.64 -7.65 -6.55
CA ARG A 207 14.78 -6.64 -5.89
C ARG A 207 15.36 -6.06 -4.60
N VAL A 208 16.29 -6.76 -3.94
CA VAL A 208 16.85 -6.34 -2.64
C VAL A 208 17.98 -5.30 -2.82
N LYS A 209 18.55 -5.17 -4.02
CA LYS A 209 19.75 -4.33 -4.25
C LYS A 209 19.48 -2.96 -4.88
N LYS A 210 18.25 -2.68 -5.32
CA LYS A 210 17.90 -1.43 -6.04
C LYS A 210 17.12 -0.50 -5.11
N SER A 211 17.83 0.14 -4.18
CA SER A 211 17.31 1.30 -3.43
C SER A 211 17.19 2.51 -4.36
N VAL A 212 16.17 3.35 -4.17
CA VAL A 212 15.88 4.57 -4.96
C VAL A 212 17.06 5.55 -5.03
N TYR A 213 17.98 5.50 -4.06
CA TYR A 213 19.17 6.36 -4.00
C TYR A 213 20.48 5.63 -4.35
N GLY A 214 20.44 4.33 -4.59
CA GLY A 214 21.62 3.54 -4.92
C GLY A 214 22.04 3.70 -6.38
N LEU A 215 23.16 4.39 -6.63
CA LEU A 215 23.85 4.33 -7.92
C LEU A 215 24.59 2.99 -8.00
N ILE A 216 24.19 2.12 -8.93
CA ILE A 216 24.98 0.94 -9.31
C ILE A 216 25.18 0.98 -10.82
N GLU A 217 26.44 0.84 -11.22
CA GLU A 217 26.91 0.68 -12.61
C GLU A 217 26.33 -0.57 -13.28
N GLU A 218 26.39 -0.55 -14.61
CA GLU A 218 25.65 -1.41 -15.53
C GLU A 218 25.75 -2.92 -15.30
N GLY A 219 24.60 -3.58 -15.48
CA GLY A 219 24.49 -5.03 -15.66
C GLY A 219 23.30 -5.35 -16.56
N GLN A 220 23.62 -5.64 -17.83
CA GLN A 220 22.85 -6.32 -18.89
C GLN A 220 21.31 -6.31 -18.81
N SER A 221 20.72 -5.65 -19.80
CA SER A 221 19.31 -5.65 -20.14
C SER A 221 18.76 -7.06 -20.33
N GLN A 222 17.74 -7.43 -19.56
CA GLN A 222 16.81 -8.50 -19.93
C GLN A 222 15.38 -7.97 -19.83
N SER A 223 14.72 -7.94 -20.98
CA SER A 223 13.31 -7.56 -21.14
C SER A 223 12.40 -8.57 -20.42
N PRO A 224 11.39 -8.15 -19.62
CA PRO A 224 10.50 -9.06 -18.92
C PRO A 224 9.33 -9.45 -19.84
N VAL A 225 9.63 -10.04 -21.00
CA VAL A 225 8.61 -10.66 -21.85
C VAL A 225 8.91 -12.14 -21.86
N HIS A 226 7.94 -12.93 -21.39
CA HIS A 226 8.00 -14.39 -21.21
C HIS A 226 8.71 -14.90 -19.95
N ARG A 227 8.05 -14.76 -18.80
CA ARG A 227 8.15 -15.80 -17.76
C ARG A 227 7.05 -16.83 -18.05
N PRO A 228 7.38 -18.08 -18.41
CA PRO A 228 6.37 -19.12 -18.48
C PRO A 228 5.72 -19.24 -17.11
N SER A 229 4.39 -19.10 -17.06
CA SER A 229 3.59 -19.57 -15.93
C SER A 229 4.10 -20.97 -15.58
N GLN A 230 4.56 -21.18 -14.35
CA GLN A 230 4.93 -22.51 -13.89
C GLN A 230 3.73 -23.42 -14.15
N LEU A 231 3.87 -24.31 -15.13
CA LEU A 231 2.94 -25.39 -15.37
C LEU A 231 2.69 -26.05 -14.02
N ALA A 232 1.42 -26.13 -13.61
CA ALA A 232 1.00 -26.90 -12.46
C ALA A 232 1.66 -28.29 -12.58
N ARG A 233 2.61 -28.59 -11.69
CA ARG A 233 3.30 -29.87 -11.73
C ARG A 233 2.21 -30.93 -11.57
N LYS A 234 2.02 -31.77 -12.59
CA LYS A 234 1.26 -33.01 -12.42
C LYS A 234 2.01 -33.78 -11.33
N GLY A 235 1.36 -34.01 -10.18
CA GLY A 235 1.98 -34.67 -9.03
C GLY A 235 2.62 -35.98 -9.48
N THR A 236 3.87 -36.22 -9.06
CA THR A 236 4.53 -37.49 -9.36
C THR A 236 3.88 -38.60 -8.52
N LYS A 237 4.18 -39.86 -8.82
CA LYS A 237 3.68 -40.99 -8.03
C LYS A 237 4.04 -40.84 -6.54
N GLU A 238 5.24 -40.35 -6.26
CA GLU A 238 5.75 -40.11 -4.91
C GLU A 238 5.01 -38.97 -4.20
N ASP A 239 4.52 -37.96 -4.94
CA ASP A 239 3.70 -36.88 -4.39
C ASP A 239 2.33 -37.42 -3.96
N VAL A 240 1.72 -38.29 -4.76
CA VAL A 240 0.44 -38.94 -4.44
C VAL A 240 0.58 -39.87 -3.24
N GLU A 241 1.66 -40.65 -3.15
CA GLU A 241 1.93 -41.50 -1.99
C GLU A 241 2.06 -40.69 -0.70
N LYS A 242 2.74 -39.54 -0.73
CA LYS A 242 2.82 -38.62 0.40
C LYS A 242 1.47 -38.01 0.75
N GLU A 243 0.65 -37.68 -0.24
CA GLU A 243 -0.70 -37.16 -0.02
C GLU A 243 -1.60 -38.21 0.64
N ILE A 244 -1.53 -39.47 0.21
CA ILE A 244 -2.25 -40.58 0.85
C ILE A 244 -1.84 -40.75 2.31
N VAL A 245 -0.53 -40.75 2.61
CA VAL A 245 -0.02 -40.83 3.99
C VAL A 245 -0.51 -39.65 4.82
N PHE A 246 -0.45 -38.44 4.27
CA PHE A 246 -0.94 -37.23 4.92
C PHE A 246 -2.45 -37.32 5.21
N LEU A 247 -3.27 -37.68 4.24
CA LEU A 247 -4.73 -37.79 4.40
C LEU A 247 -5.12 -38.87 5.40
N ASN A 248 -4.46 -40.04 5.38
CA ASN A 248 -4.67 -41.08 6.39
C ASN A 248 -4.35 -40.56 7.80
N SER A 249 -3.25 -39.82 7.96
CA SER A 249 -2.93 -39.19 9.26
C SER A 249 -3.95 -38.16 9.71
N GLN A 250 -4.66 -37.50 8.79
CA GLN A 250 -5.73 -36.55 9.12
C GLN A 250 -7.02 -37.26 9.55
N LEU A 251 -7.33 -38.44 8.98
CA LEU A 251 -8.50 -39.23 9.35
C LEU A 251 -8.42 -39.77 10.78
N ASP A 252 -7.21 -40.10 11.25
CA ASP A 252 -6.98 -40.59 12.61
C ASP A 252 -7.06 -39.48 13.68
N ARG A 253 -7.19 -38.21 13.29
CA ARG A 253 -7.31 -37.10 14.24
C ARG A 253 -8.69 -37.09 14.89
N HIS A 254 -8.71 -37.16 16.22
CA HIS A 254 -9.93 -36.93 16.98
C HIS A 254 -10.40 -35.48 16.82
N CYS A 255 -11.51 -35.31 16.12
CA CYS A 255 -12.17 -34.02 15.94
C CYS A 255 -13.31 -33.84 16.94
N ILE A 256 -13.43 -32.63 17.48
CA ILE A 256 -14.54 -32.23 18.35
C ILE A 256 -15.59 -31.53 17.49
N LYS A 257 -16.88 -31.71 17.80
CA LYS A 257 -17.97 -31.00 17.11
C LYS A 257 -17.79 -29.49 17.26
N VAL A 258 -17.99 -28.74 16.17
CA VAL A 258 -17.84 -27.26 16.17
C VAL A 258 -18.69 -26.59 17.25
N SER A 259 -19.91 -27.09 17.50
CA SER A 259 -20.75 -26.58 18.60
C SER A 259 -20.10 -26.72 19.97
N LYS A 260 -19.43 -27.85 20.23
CA LYS A 260 -18.71 -28.08 21.49
C LYS A 260 -17.44 -27.25 21.61
N VAL A 261 -16.74 -27.03 20.50
CA VAL A 261 -15.61 -26.10 20.47
C VAL A 261 -16.07 -24.67 20.76
N ALA A 262 -17.15 -24.22 20.12
CA ALA A 262 -17.72 -22.89 20.33
C ALA A 262 -18.19 -22.69 21.77
N GLU A 263 -18.99 -23.63 22.33
CA GLU A 263 -19.41 -23.61 23.73
C GLU A 263 -18.21 -23.51 24.68
N SER A 264 -17.17 -24.31 24.45
CA SER A 264 -15.96 -24.29 25.28
C SER A 264 -15.22 -22.96 25.20
N LEU A 265 -15.09 -22.36 24.02
CA LEU A 265 -14.40 -21.08 23.82
C LEU A 265 -15.19 -19.91 24.42
N MET A 266 -16.52 -19.91 24.28
CA MET A 266 -17.38 -18.91 24.90
C MET A 266 -17.27 -18.99 26.43
N THR A 267 -17.43 -20.19 27.01
CA THR A 267 -17.33 -20.39 28.45
C THR A 267 -15.98 -19.94 28.99
N TYR A 268 -14.88 -20.29 28.29
CA TYR A 268 -13.55 -19.82 28.66
C TYR A 268 -13.45 -18.29 28.60
N THR A 269 -13.95 -17.66 27.55
CA THR A 269 -13.90 -16.19 27.41
C THR A 269 -14.70 -15.50 28.51
N GLU A 270 -15.92 -15.96 28.80
CA GLU A 270 -16.76 -15.45 29.88
C GLU A 270 -16.08 -15.59 31.24
N GLN A 271 -15.42 -16.73 31.49
CA GLN A 271 -14.72 -17.01 32.75
C GLN A 271 -13.57 -16.02 33.03
N TYR A 272 -12.88 -15.53 31.99
CA TYR A 272 -11.77 -14.58 32.14
C TYR A 272 -12.14 -13.13 31.82
N GLN A 273 -13.39 -12.84 31.45
CA GLN A 273 -13.82 -11.50 31.04
C GLN A 273 -13.59 -10.46 32.14
N GLU A 274 -13.83 -10.80 33.41
CA GLU A 274 -13.61 -9.90 34.55
C GLU A 274 -12.12 -9.56 34.79
N TYR A 275 -11.21 -10.33 34.18
CA TYR A 275 -9.77 -10.18 34.33
C TYR A 275 -9.12 -9.60 33.06
N ASP A 276 -9.90 -9.23 32.05
CA ASP A 276 -9.40 -8.59 30.83
C ASP A 276 -9.43 -7.05 30.99
N PRO A 277 -8.27 -6.38 31.10
CA PRO A 277 -8.19 -4.94 31.31
C PRO A 277 -8.73 -4.09 30.13
N PHE A 278 -8.95 -4.70 28.96
CA PHE A 278 -9.57 -4.03 27.81
C PHE A 278 -11.10 -4.05 27.87
N VAL A 279 -11.68 -5.00 28.61
CA VAL A 279 -13.14 -5.16 28.73
C VAL A 279 -13.64 -4.59 30.05
N VAL A 280 -12.96 -4.91 31.16
CA VAL A 280 -13.30 -4.48 32.51
C VAL A 280 -12.12 -3.70 33.08
N SER A 281 -12.40 -2.52 33.67
CA SER A 281 -11.34 -1.70 34.26
C SER A 281 -10.77 -2.39 35.52
N PRO A 282 -9.44 -2.59 35.60
CA PRO A 282 -8.81 -3.17 36.78
C PRO A 282 -8.86 -2.20 37.97
N GLU A 283 -8.97 -2.74 39.19
CA GLU A 283 -8.93 -1.97 40.43
C GLU A 283 -7.51 -1.94 41.03
N PRO A 284 -7.01 -0.79 41.51
CA PRO A 284 -7.71 0.49 41.66
C PRO A 284 -7.85 1.28 40.35
N SER A 285 -6.93 1.11 39.40
CA SER A 285 -7.01 1.72 38.07
C SER A 285 -6.07 1.03 37.07
N ASN A 286 -6.26 1.27 35.78
CA ASN A 286 -5.36 0.79 34.73
C ASN A 286 -4.09 1.68 34.68
N PRO A 287 -2.88 1.15 34.98
CA PRO A 287 -1.66 1.95 35.04
C PRO A 287 -1.32 2.69 33.74
N TRP A 288 -1.77 2.18 32.58
CA TRP A 288 -1.52 2.78 31.28
C TRP A 288 -2.35 4.05 31.01
N THR A 289 -3.42 4.28 31.77
CA THR A 289 -4.29 5.45 31.60
C THR A 289 -4.29 6.38 32.80
N SER A 290 -3.96 5.88 34.00
CA SER A 290 -3.95 6.66 35.24
C SER A 290 -2.55 7.09 35.70
N ASP A 291 -1.49 6.54 35.10
CA ASP A 291 -0.10 6.66 35.58
C ASP A 291 0.09 6.19 37.04
N ASP A 292 -0.84 5.39 37.57
CA ASP A 292 -0.78 4.81 38.91
C ASP A 292 -0.35 3.34 38.85
N LEU A 293 0.79 3.03 39.47
CA LEU A 293 1.40 1.69 39.47
C LEU A 293 0.80 0.75 40.53
N SER A 294 -0.12 1.25 41.38
CA SER A 294 -0.67 0.48 42.51
C SER A 294 -1.28 -0.86 42.09
N PHE A 295 -1.90 -0.95 40.91
CA PHE A 295 -2.42 -2.22 40.37
C PHE A 295 -1.33 -3.26 40.15
N TRP A 296 -0.18 -2.88 39.57
CA TRP A 296 0.93 -3.81 39.36
C TRP A 296 1.56 -4.26 40.67
N ASP A 297 1.68 -3.35 41.65
CA ASP A 297 2.19 -3.70 42.97
C ASP A 297 1.28 -4.72 43.70
N LEU A 298 -0.05 -4.64 43.48
CA LEU A 298 -1.02 -5.57 44.03
C LEU A 298 -0.97 -6.96 43.36
N GLU A 299 -0.76 -7.05 42.05
CA GLU A 299 -0.69 -8.32 41.32
C GLU A 299 0.56 -9.15 41.65
N VAL A 300 1.64 -8.51 42.12
CA VAL A 300 2.85 -9.21 42.60
C VAL A 300 2.59 -9.94 43.94
N SER A 301 1.46 -9.67 44.60
CA SER A 301 1.10 -10.31 45.86
C SER A 301 0.72 -11.80 45.67
N PRO A 302 1.20 -12.72 46.55
CA PRO A 302 0.96 -14.16 46.43
C PRO A 302 -0.51 -14.60 46.57
N PHE A 303 -1.43 -13.65 46.81
CA PHE A 303 -2.87 -13.86 47.00
C PHE A 303 -3.73 -13.56 45.77
N SER A 304 -3.14 -13.27 44.60
CA SER A 304 -3.90 -13.03 43.35
C SER A 304 -4.85 -14.20 43.01
N CYS A 305 -6.05 -13.86 42.51
CA CYS A 305 -7.20 -14.75 42.37
C CYS A 305 -6.94 -15.87 41.34
N LYS A 306 -7.43 -17.09 41.63
CA LYS A 306 -7.09 -18.30 40.85
C LYS A 306 -8.35 -18.90 40.26
N ILE A 307 -8.41 -18.88 38.93
CA ILE A 307 -9.61 -19.23 38.17
C ILE A 307 -9.57 -20.69 37.72
N THR A 308 -8.39 -21.20 37.31
CA THR A 308 -8.19 -22.60 36.94
C THR A 308 -6.98 -23.25 37.62
N PHE A 309 -6.89 -24.58 37.54
CA PHE A 309 -5.75 -25.35 38.06
C PHE A 309 -4.44 -24.99 37.35
N SER A 310 -4.47 -24.77 36.04
CA SER A 310 -3.29 -24.33 35.27
C SER A 310 -2.84 -22.92 35.64
N ASP A 311 -3.75 -22.04 36.07
CA ASP A 311 -3.38 -20.72 36.59
C ASP A 311 -2.68 -20.84 37.94
N ARG A 312 -3.14 -21.79 38.77
CA ARG A 312 -2.51 -22.10 40.05
C ARG A 312 -1.10 -22.67 39.88
N GLU A 313 -0.88 -23.55 38.90
CA GLU A 313 0.46 -24.09 38.59
C GLU A 313 1.42 -23.03 38.04
N ARG A 314 0.96 -22.19 37.09
CA ARG A 314 1.77 -21.08 36.55
C ARG A 314 2.22 -20.12 37.64
N ASN A 315 1.35 -19.82 38.59
CA ASN A 315 1.64 -18.90 39.68
C ASN A 315 2.57 -19.54 40.76
N MET A 316 2.40 -20.84 41.08
CA MET A 316 3.32 -21.55 41.98
C MET A 316 4.76 -21.59 41.46
N MET A 317 4.97 -21.83 40.16
CA MET A 317 6.31 -21.79 39.56
C MET A 317 6.93 -20.37 39.54
N GLY A 318 6.12 -19.32 39.64
CA GLY A 318 6.60 -17.94 39.80
C GLY A 318 7.11 -17.65 41.22
N ASN A 319 6.44 -18.18 42.24
CA ASN A 319 6.79 -17.97 43.65
C ASN A 319 8.02 -18.78 44.11
N ASP A 320 8.27 -19.96 43.52
CA ASP A 320 9.43 -20.79 43.89
C ASP A 320 10.77 -20.25 43.36
N ASN A 321 10.76 -19.24 42.47
CA ASN A 321 11.97 -18.57 41.96
C ASN A 321 12.35 -17.29 42.74
N LEU A 322 11.62 -16.94 43.80
CA LEU A 322 11.84 -15.75 44.63
C LEU A 322 12.23 -16.06 46.08
N LEU A 323 12.54 -17.33 46.39
CA LEU A 323 13.04 -17.77 47.71
C LEU A 323 14.54 -18.00 47.73
#